data_AF-A0A1X7IEN7-F1
#
_entry.id   AF-A0A1X7IEN7-F1
#
_cell.length_a   1.000
_cell.length_b   1.000
_cell.length_c   1.000
_cell.angle_alpha   90.00
_cell.angle_beta   90.00
_cell.angle_gamma   90.00
#
_symmetry.space_group_name_H-M   'P 1'
#
loop_
_entity.id
_entity.type
_entity.pdbx_description
1 polymer ?
#
loop_
_entity_poly.entity_id
_entity_poly.type
_entity_poly.pdbx_seq_one_letter_code
_entity_poly.pdbx_strand_id
1 'polypeptide(L)'
;MRFLTIVVFLLINFVFHSAAQRIKYKNLFPVLQSKDYKTAEPQLLQFLEENDDEANAYFYFGEIIVSKLDSTEIFPTTAKYDSMVNKAIAAYKKSIELVDDRELRKNDEYYAAYNRRDLRTGKFGIKKSDIHLDYENKIKAASKKKETVLRIHELKEKSVQQYDNLNKEVLELYESFPDESSFLLRSNADSKKTLVEVEESYATFVTTYKQFVEQLNSLNNPAYNPELKFVDITNWEGLEPLQTDINEFVITIQDYEKYFNNLKIKIEEEVIPLKELLYKTDAEITEAILKIKEAKDSLSMKNLMISEELEKGLNRYDKSKTILDLLHYKKRKGKSEFLSNKSIFPVLTDSTNVYQRANLVADYRENLAAQFELIESIEQGLNEKVIKNFQLFVDRFEPSIKSYVQTEKTILKQKLDSVTQRSEFMARQIQFFKYEKDSIFLTPLIAATNDSKKYVIQTIELDSMLLIGGVLNQSAFVASAGFDMKVKQYRLYEDSTLIINKMILLNKNLLVNFTSDMGEQPEQRIEYLSPDLTLLWEFPYQSSSTLSNAKVEAGIFFLYDQDGQVLNTLNSQGEIIGN
;
A
#
# COMPACT_ATOMS: atom_id res chain seq x y z
N MET A 1 -92.12 32.22 20.76
CA MET A 1 -91.13 32.86 21.65
C MET A 1 -91.10 32.31 23.09
N ARG A 2 -92.24 31.99 23.74
CA ARG A 2 -92.25 31.55 25.16
C ARG A 2 -91.59 30.18 25.46
N PHE A 3 -91.50 29.28 24.48
CA PHE A 3 -90.84 27.98 24.65
C PHE A 3 -89.31 28.09 24.60
N LEU A 4 -88.79 29.00 23.76
CA LEU A 4 -87.35 29.25 23.61
C LEU A 4 -86.76 29.86 24.90
N THR A 5 -87.48 30.77 25.56
CA THR A 5 -87.05 31.36 26.83
C THR A 5 -87.01 30.35 27.98
N ILE A 6 -87.93 29.38 28.02
CA ILE A 6 -87.91 28.32 29.06
C ILE A 6 -86.73 27.37 28.85
N VAL A 7 -86.45 26.96 27.60
CA VAL A 7 -85.31 26.09 27.29
C VAL A 7 -83.98 26.79 27.56
N VAL A 8 -83.85 28.08 27.24
CA VAL A 8 -82.66 28.88 27.57
C VAL A 8 -82.51 29.04 29.08
N PHE A 9 -83.59 29.25 29.84
CA PHE A 9 -83.52 29.34 31.31
C PHE A 9 -83.14 27.99 31.96
N LEU A 10 -83.61 26.86 31.41
CA LEU A 10 -83.25 25.52 31.88
C LEU A 10 -81.80 25.15 31.55
N LEU A 11 -81.31 25.54 30.36
CA LEU A 11 -79.91 25.36 29.98
C LEU A 11 -78.98 26.24 30.81
N ILE A 12 -79.37 27.48 31.12
CA ILE A 12 -78.59 28.38 31.99
C ILE A 12 -78.51 27.82 33.43
N ASN A 13 -79.60 27.26 33.98
CA ASN A 13 -79.57 26.65 35.31
C ASN A 13 -78.74 25.34 35.36
N PHE A 14 -78.69 24.57 34.28
CA PHE A 14 -77.83 23.38 34.19
C PHE A 14 -76.33 23.74 34.10
N VAL A 15 -75.98 24.83 33.43
CA VAL A 15 -74.59 25.31 33.35
C VAL A 15 -74.10 25.83 34.71
N PHE A 16 -74.97 26.43 35.54
CA PHE A 16 -74.59 26.92 36.86
C PHE A 16 -74.58 25.85 37.98
N HIS A 17 -75.29 24.73 37.84
CA HIS A 17 -75.20 23.60 38.80
C HIS A 17 -73.95 22.73 38.63
N SER A 18 -73.17 22.95 37.57
CA SER A 18 -71.82 22.40 37.43
C SER A 18 -70.75 23.24 38.13
N ALA A 19 -71.15 24.21 38.97
CA ALA A 19 -70.23 24.92 39.85
C ALA A 19 -69.67 23.94 40.90
N ALA A 20 -68.48 23.43 40.61
CA ALA A 20 -67.48 22.82 41.49
C ALA A 20 -68.01 22.33 42.84
N GLN A 21 -68.40 21.05 42.91
CA GLN A 21 -68.46 20.37 44.20
C GLN A 21 -67.06 20.38 44.79
N ARG A 22 -66.85 21.14 45.87
CA ARG A 22 -65.59 21.23 46.61
C ARG A 22 -65.10 19.82 46.93
N ILE A 23 -63.98 19.43 46.33
CA ILE A 23 -63.43 18.08 46.46
C ILE A 23 -62.98 17.92 47.91
N LYS A 24 -63.51 16.89 48.60
CA LYS A 24 -63.07 16.55 49.95
C LYS A 24 -61.88 15.61 49.88
N TYR A 25 -60.78 15.94 50.57
CA TYR A 25 -59.56 15.13 50.56
C TYR A 25 -59.81 13.66 50.93
N LYS A 26 -60.71 13.39 51.88
CA LYS A 26 -61.10 12.03 52.29
C LYS A 26 -61.62 11.14 51.14
N ASN A 27 -62.22 11.74 50.10
CA ASN A 27 -62.69 11.01 48.93
C ASN A 27 -61.58 10.79 47.90
N LEU A 28 -60.57 11.66 47.89
CA LEU A 28 -59.42 11.61 46.98
C LEU A 28 -58.32 10.66 47.48
N PHE A 29 -58.08 10.63 48.80
CA PHE A 29 -57.02 9.83 49.42
C PHE A 29 -57.06 8.33 49.06
N PRO A 30 -58.22 7.63 49.04
CA PRO A 30 -58.27 6.23 48.63
C PRO A 30 -57.77 6.00 47.20
N VAL A 31 -58.05 6.94 46.28
CA VAL A 31 -57.59 6.86 44.88
C VAL A 31 -56.07 7.05 44.82
N LEU A 32 -55.53 8.02 45.57
CA LEU A 32 -54.09 8.25 45.69
C LEU A 32 -53.35 7.05 46.29
N GLN A 33 -53.90 6.47 47.35
CA GLN A 33 -53.36 5.28 48.01
C GLN A 33 -53.38 4.05 47.09
N SER A 34 -54.39 3.93 46.23
CA SER A 34 -54.47 2.87 45.22
C SER A 34 -53.52 3.05 44.03
N LYS A 35 -52.78 4.17 43.98
CA LYS A 35 -51.87 4.56 42.88
C LYS A 35 -52.54 4.72 41.52
N ASP A 36 -53.86 4.93 41.47
CA ASP A 36 -54.54 5.34 40.24
C ASP A 36 -54.31 6.84 39.97
N TYR A 37 -53.05 7.17 39.68
CA TYR A 37 -52.59 8.56 39.50
C TYR A 37 -53.20 9.24 38.28
N LYS A 38 -53.63 8.47 37.29
CA LYS A 38 -54.29 9.00 36.09
C LYS A 38 -55.63 9.66 36.43
N THR A 39 -56.40 9.03 37.32
CA THR A 39 -57.67 9.57 37.80
C THR A 39 -57.46 10.60 38.92
N ALA A 40 -56.48 10.38 39.80
CA ALA A 40 -56.28 11.21 40.99
C ALA A 40 -55.64 12.58 40.70
N GLU A 41 -54.76 12.70 39.71
CA GLU A 41 -54.04 13.95 39.44
C GLU A 41 -54.94 15.18 39.17
N PRO A 42 -55.92 15.15 38.25
CA PRO A 42 -56.75 16.34 37.99
C PRO A 42 -57.56 16.75 39.23
N GLN A 43 -58.00 15.77 40.02
CA GLN A 43 -58.72 16.01 41.27
C GLN A 43 -57.80 16.60 42.35
N LEU A 44 -56.55 16.13 42.42
CA LEU A 44 -55.55 16.63 43.36
C LEU A 44 -55.11 18.06 43.03
N LEU A 45 -54.92 18.39 41.75
CA LEU A 45 -54.59 19.74 41.32
C LEU A 45 -55.70 20.73 41.68
N GLN A 46 -56.96 20.41 41.35
CA GLN A 46 -58.11 21.23 41.75
C GLN A 46 -58.22 21.37 43.27
N PHE A 47 -57.92 20.30 44.02
CA PHE A 47 -57.91 20.35 45.47
C PHE A 47 -56.82 21.28 46.04
N LEU A 48 -55.60 21.23 45.49
CA LEU A 48 -54.47 22.06 45.92
C LEU A 48 -54.60 23.54 45.53
N GLU A 49 -55.40 23.86 44.50
CA GLU A 49 -55.75 25.25 44.16
C GLU A 49 -56.61 25.91 45.25
N GLU A 50 -57.46 25.13 45.93
CA GLU A 50 -58.38 25.61 46.95
C GLU A 50 -57.86 25.43 48.39
N ASN A 51 -56.86 24.56 48.61
CA ASN A 51 -56.36 24.19 49.94
C ASN A 51 -54.82 24.04 49.89
N ASP A 52 -54.09 25.01 50.46
CA ASP A 52 -52.62 25.08 50.43
C ASP A 52 -51.94 24.60 51.72
N ASP A 53 -52.72 24.13 52.69
CA ASP A 53 -52.31 23.72 54.03
C ASP A 53 -52.31 22.19 54.27
N GLU A 54 -52.70 21.38 53.28
CA GLU A 54 -52.80 19.93 53.42
C GLU A 54 -51.49 19.20 53.06
N ALA A 55 -50.74 18.80 54.10
CA ALA A 55 -49.41 18.21 53.97
C ALA A 55 -49.39 16.92 53.12
N ASN A 56 -50.34 16.01 53.36
CA ASN A 56 -50.40 14.72 52.69
C ASN A 56 -50.73 14.85 51.19
N ALA A 57 -51.51 15.88 50.81
CA ALA A 57 -51.84 16.17 49.42
C ALA A 57 -50.59 16.55 48.61
N TYR A 58 -49.71 17.40 49.17
CA TYR A 58 -48.42 17.74 48.54
C TYR A 58 -47.47 16.54 48.43
N PHE A 59 -47.47 15.62 49.40
CA PHE A 59 -46.69 14.39 49.31
C PHE A 59 -47.11 13.56 48.10
N TYR A 60 -48.40 13.29 47.95
CA TYR A 60 -48.91 12.53 46.81
C TYR A 60 -48.76 13.27 45.49
N PHE A 61 -48.79 14.61 45.48
CA PHE A 61 -48.46 15.37 44.28
C PHE A 61 -47.02 15.10 43.83
N GLY A 62 -46.07 15.03 44.76
CA GLY A 62 -44.70 14.58 44.50
C GLY A 62 -44.64 13.15 43.93
N GLU A 63 -45.37 12.21 44.53
CA GLU A 63 -45.42 10.80 44.07
C GLU A 63 -45.99 10.67 42.65
N ILE A 64 -47.05 11.42 42.33
CA ILE A 64 -47.62 11.46 40.98
C ILE A 64 -46.59 11.95 39.98
N ILE A 65 -45.90 13.06 40.28
CA ILE A 65 -44.88 13.59 39.38
C ILE A 65 -43.74 12.58 39.19
N VAL A 66 -43.26 11.95 40.26
CA VAL A 66 -42.22 10.90 40.18
C VAL A 66 -42.66 9.72 39.33
N SER A 67 -43.91 9.27 39.46
CA SER A 67 -44.44 8.17 38.62
C SER A 67 -44.44 8.49 37.13
N LYS A 68 -44.60 9.77 36.77
CA LYS A 68 -44.56 10.23 35.38
C LYS A 68 -43.15 10.33 34.83
N LEU A 69 -42.14 10.52 35.68
CA LEU A 69 -40.74 10.64 35.25
C LEU A 69 -40.25 9.37 34.54
N ASP A 70 -40.73 8.19 34.92
CA ASP A 70 -40.33 6.92 34.28
C ASP A 70 -40.77 6.84 32.81
N SER A 71 -41.88 7.50 32.47
CA SER A 71 -42.39 7.62 31.09
C SER A 71 -41.95 8.90 30.36
N THR A 72 -41.17 9.76 31.02
CA THR A 72 -40.76 11.05 30.42
C THR A 72 -39.50 10.85 29.57
N GLU A 73 -39.57 11.24 28.32
CA GLU A 73 -38.42 11.28 27.41
C GLU A 73 -37.36 12.26 27.94
N ILE A 74 -36.09 11.83 27.95
CA ILE A 74 -34.94 12.64 28.39
C ILE A 74 -34.12 13.17 27.21
N PHE A 75 -34.42 12.72 25.99
CA PHE A 75 -33.85 13.19 24.73
C PHE A 75 -34.96 13.80 23.86
N PRO A 76 -34.65 14.81 23.02
CA PRO A 76 -33.34 15.45 22.82
C PRO A 76 -32.94 16.43 23.94
N THR A 77 -33.87 16.80 24.83
CA THR A 77 -33.63 17.78 25.90
C THR A 77 -34.08 17.25 27.26
N THR A 78 -33.36 17.61 28.32
CA THR A 78 -33.70 17.26 29.70
C THR A 78 -34.64 18.27 30.37
N ALA A 79 -34.98 19.39 29.72
CA ALA A 79 -35.70 20.51 30.34
C ALA A 79 -37.06 20.13 30.96
N LYS A 80 -37.84 19.29 30.28
CA LYS A 80 -39.12 18.79 30.78
C LYS A 80 -38.92 17.90 32.01
N TYR A 81 -37.97 16.98 31.93
CA TYR A 81 -37.62 16.09 33.03
C TYR A 81 -37.13 16.87 34.25
N ASP A 82 -36.25 17.86 34.05
CA ASP A 82 -35.73 18.73 35.10
C ASP A 82 -36.84 19.53 35.80
N SER A 83 -37.72 20.15 35.01
CA SER A 83 -38.88 20.89 35.52
C SER A 83 -39.78 19.99 36.39
N MET A 84 -40.05 18.76 35.94
CA MET A 84 -40.86 17.80 36.69
C MET A 84 -40.17 17.36 37.99
N VAL A 85 -38.87 17.05 37.96
CA VAL A 85 -38.14 16.71 39.19
C VAL A 85 -38.15 17.88 40.18
N ASN A 86 -37.91 19.11 39.72
CA ASN A 86 -37.93 20.29 40.58
C ASN A 86 -39.32 20.50 41.23
N LYS A 87 -40.41 20.26 40.48
CA LYS A 87 -41.78 20.28 41.01
C LYS A 87 -42.01 19.20 42.06
N ALA A 88 -41.53 17.98 41.84
CA ALA A 88 -41.65 16.90 42.82
C ALA A 88 -40.89 17.22 44.11
N ILE A 89 -39.65 17.72 43.99
CA ILE A 89 -38.84 18.13 45.15
C ILE A 89 -39.51 19.27 45.91
N ALA A 90 -40.06 20.28 45.22
CA ALA A 90 -40.78 21.37 45.85
C ALA A 90 -42.03 20.87 46.60
N ALA A 91 -42.77 19.93 46.02
CA ALA A 91 -43.93 19.31 46.66
C ALA A 91 -43.55 18.54 47.94
N TYR A 92 -42.48 17.73 47.91
CA TYR A 92 -41.99 17.05 49.11
C TYR A 92 -41.52 18.03 50.18
N LYS A 93 -40.79 19.09 49.81
CA LYS A 93 -40.36 20.13 50.78
C LYS A 93 -41.55 20.83 51.42
N LYS A 94 -42.55 21.21 50.62
CA LYS A 94 -43.79 21.81 51.13
C LYS A 94 -44.54 20.87 52.06
N SER A 95 -44.57 19.57 51.74
CA SER A 95 -45.15 18.55 52.62
C SER A 95 -44.39 18.47 53.95
N ILE A 96 -43.05 18.42 53.94
CA ILE A 96 -42.22 18.42 55.18
C ILE A 96 -42.53 19.63 56.06
N GLU A 97 -42.66 20.82 55.47
CA GLU A 97 -42.97 22.08 56.18
C GLU A 97 -44.33 22.01 56.88
N LEU A 98 -45.33 21.40 56.26
CA LEU A 98 -46.70 21.32 56.76
C LEU A 98 -46.91 20.16 57.76
N VAL A 99 -46.05 19.13 57.77
CA VAL A 99 -46.14 18.04 58.76
C VAL A 99 -45.66 18.51 60.14
N ASP A 100 -46.60 18.78 61.04
CA ASP A 100 -46.38 19.01 62.46
C ASP A 100 -47.11 17.98 63.36
N ASP A 101 -46.86 18.01 64.67
CA ASP A 101 -47.49 17.06 65.60
C ASP A 101 -49.01 17.24 65.70
N ARG A 102 -49.54 18.41 65.33
CA ARG A 102 -50.98 18.70 65.33
C ARG A 102 -51.65 18.04 64.12
N GLU A 103 -51.03 18.16 62.96
CA GLU A 103 -51.43 17.54 61.71
C GLU A 103 -51.50 16.02 61.86
N LEU A 104 -50.45 15.40 62.40
CA LEU A 104 -50.39 13.95 62.61
C LEU A 104 -51.47 13.42 63.56
N ARG A 105 -51.93 14.22 64.53
CA ARG A 105 -53.03 13.84 65.44
C ARG A 105 -54.40 13.99 64.80
N LYS A 106 -54.57 14.95 63.90
CA LYS A 106 -55.84 15.25 63.23
C LYS A 106 -56.10 14.28 62.07
N ASN A 107 -55.04 13.89 61.37
CA ASN A 107 -55.08 13.20 60.08
C ASN A 107 -54.30 11.87 60.12
N ASP A 108 -54.34 11.14 61.24
CA ASP A 108 -53.59 9.90 61.47
C ASP A 108 -53.86 8.81 60.41
N GLU A 109 -55.10 8.75 59.90
CA GLU A 109 -55.53 7.84 58.83
C GLU A 109 -54.67 7.97 57.56
N TYR A 110 -54.18 9.17 57.24
CA TYR A 110 -53.39 9.40 56.01
C TYR A 110 -51.92 8.98 56.12
N TYR A 111 -51.43 8.79 57.35
CA TYR A 111 -50.05 8.41 57.65
C TYR A 111 -49.95 7.00 58.23
N ALA A 112 -51.00 6.18 58.09
CA ALA A 112 -51.07 4.82 58.62
C ALA A 112 -49.88 3.94 58.21
N ALA A 113 -49.26 4.19 57.04
CA ALA A 113 -48.06 3.49 56.56
C ALA A 113 -46.82 3.66 57.46
N TYR A 114 -46.78 4.75 58.25
CA TYR A 114 -45.67 5.05 59.17
C TYR A 114 -45.97 4.62 60.62
N ASN A 115 -47.12 3.98 60.86
CA ASN A 115 -47.49 3.54 62.20
C ASN A 115 -46.60 2.37 62.65
N ARG A 116 -45.80 2.59 63.70
CA ARG A 116 -44.89 1.58 64.24
C ARG A 116 -44.93 1.53 65.75
N ARG A 117 -44.54 0.38 66.30
CA ARG A 117 -44.44 0.19 67.75
C ARG A 117 -43.22 0.91 68.30
N ASP A 118 -43.42 1.84 69.22
CA ASP A 118 -42.32 2.47 69.95
C ASP A 118 -41.68 1.45 70.89
N LEU A 119 -40.39 1.16 70.68
CA LEU A 119 -39.64 0.15 71.43
C LEU A 119 -39.49 0.47 72.93
N ARG A 120 -39.58 1.74 73.33
CA ARG A 120 -39.40 2.18 74.71
C ARG A 120 -40.71 2.17 75.49
N THR A 121 -41.84 2.47 74.84
CA THR A 121 -43.15 2.60 75.51
C THR A 121 -44.13 1.48 75.15
N GLY A 122 -43.83 0.68 74.14
CA GLY A 122 -44.69 -0.40 73.65
C GLY A 122 -45.95 0.05 72.92
N LYS A 123 -46.22 1.36 72.85
CA LYS A 123 -47.39 1.95 72.17
C LYS A 123 -47.14 2.11 70.68
N PHE A 124 -48.19 1.91 69.89
CA PHE A 124 -48.19 2.24 68.47
C PHE A 124 -48.38 3.74 68.29
N GLY A 125 -47.62 4.33 67.38
CA GLY A 125 -47.73 5.75 67.06
C GLY A 125 -46.92 6.10 65.82
N ILE A 126 -47.32 7.21 65.20
CA ILE A 126 -46.65 7.79 64.04
C ILE A 126 -45.72 8.89 64.55
N LYS A 127 -44.43 8.80 64.26
CA LYS A 127 -43.46 9.85 64.65
C LYS A 127 -43.17 10.75 63.46
N LYS A 128 -43.21 12.06 63.69
CA LYS A 128 -42.81 13.08 62.72
C LYS A 128 -41.45 12.82 62.09
N SER A 129 -40.48 12.38 62.89
CA SER A 129 -39.11 12.07 62.42
C SER A 129 -39.07 11.02 61.31
N ASP A 130 -39.99 10.05 61.31
CA ASP A 130 -39.97 8.96 60.34
C ASP A 130 -40.53 9.38 58.99
N ILE A 131 -41.58 10.19 59.03
CA ILE A 131 -42.18 10.80 57.84
C ILE A 131 -41.18 11.77 57.22
N HIS A 132 -40.58 12.65 58.03
CA HIS A 132 -39.55 13.57 57.57
C HIS A 132 -38.36 12.84 56.96
N LEU A 133 -37.87 11.77 57.59
CA LEU A 133 -36.78 10.95 57.05
C LEU A 133 -37.16 10.31 55.70
N ASP A 134 -38.36 9.75 55.57
CA ASP A 134 -38.83 9.18 54.31
C ASP A 134 -38.93 10.23 53.20
N TYR A 135 -39.49 11.40 53.50
CA TYR A 135 -39.62 12.50 52.53
C TYR A 135 -38.24 13.05 52.12
N GLU A 136 -37.32 13.19 53.07
CA GLU A 136 -35.93 13.54 52.78
C GLU A 136 -35.24 12.49 51.90
N ASN A 137 -35.49 11.20 52.14
CA ASN A 137 -34.95 10.12 51.31
C ASN A 137 -35.52 10.17 49.89
N LYS A 138 -36.80 10.49 49.72
CA LYS A 138 -37.44 10.69 48.41
C LYS A 138 -36.87 11.91 47.68
N ILE A 139 -36.64 13.02 48.39
CA ILE A 139 -35.95 14.20 47.82
C ILE A 139 -34.54 13.82 47.36
N LYS A 140 -33.75 13.13 48.20
CA LYS A 140 -32.40 12.67 47.84
C LYS A 140 -32.42 11.74 46.64
N ALA A 141 -33.37 10.80 46.57
CA ALA A 141 -33.53 9.89 45.44
C ALA A 141 -33.88 10.64 44.14
N ALA A 142 -34.82 11.59 44.20
CA ALA A 142 -35.20 12.42 43.04
C ALA A 142 -34.04 13.30 42.56
N SER A 143 -33.31 13.94 43.47
CA SER A 143 -32.12 14.74 43.15
C SER A 143 -31.03 13.90 42.50
N LYS A 144 -30.71 12.72 43.07
CA LYS A 144 -29.72 11.81 42.50
C LYS A 144 -30.11 11.37 41.10
N LYS A 145 -31.39 11.03 40.86
CA LYS A 145 -31.88 10.65 39.53
C LYS A 145 -31.78 11.80 38.53
N LYS A 146 -32.03 13.05 38.95
CA LYS A 146 -31.81 14.25 38.14
C LYS A 146 -30.34 14.42 37.77
N GLU A 147 -29.43 14.30 38.73
CA GLU A 147 -27.99 14.38 38.46
C GLU A 147 -27.55 13.31 37.45
N THR A 148 -28.04 12.06 37.59
CA THR A 148 -27.77 10.99 36.62
C THR A 148 -28.29 11.33 35.21
N VAL A 149 -29.52 11.83 35.08
CA VAL A 149 -30.09 12.20 33.77
C VAL A 149 -29.34 13.37 33.13
N LEU A 150 -28.96 14.38 33.90
CA LEU A 150 -28.12 15.48 33.40
C LEU A 150 -26.76 14.96 32.93
N ARG A 151 -26.13 14.08 33.72
CA ARG A 151 -24.85 13.48 33.37
C ARG A 151 -24.91 12.65 32.09
N ILE A 152 -25.98 11.88 31.89
CA ILE A 152 -26.24 11.12 30.67
C ILE A 152 -26.30 12.07 29.46
N HIS A 153 -27.03 13.19 29.58
CA HIS A 153 -27.17 14.17 28.52
C HIS A 153 -25.83 14.86 28.20
N GLU A 154 -25.07 15.29 29.22
CA GLU A 154 -23.71 15.82 29.04
C GLU A 154 -22.77 14.83 28.33
N LEU A 155 -22.81 13.54 28.70
CA LEU A 155 -21.98 12.51 28.07
C LEU A 155 -22.37 12.30 26.61
N LYS A 156 -23.68 12.37 26.28
CA LYS A 156 -24.16 12.27 24.90
C LYS A 156 -23.68 13.46 24.07
N GLU A 157 -23.88 14.69 24.55
CA GLU A 157 -23.41 15.90 23.84
C GLU A 157 -21.89 15.87 23.64
N LYS A 158 -21.14 15.48 24.68
CA LYS A 158 -19.68 15.34 24.60
C LYS A 158 -19.27 14.28 23.58
N SER A 159 -19.98 13.16 23.51
CA SER A 159 -19.70 12.11 22.53
C SER A 159 -19.95 12.57 21.09
N VAL A 160 -20.98 13.37 20.85
CA VAL A 160 -21.28 13.97 19.53
C VAL A 160 -20.13 14.89 19.12
N GLN A 161 -19.75 15.84 19.98
CA GLN A 161 -18.64 16.77 19.70
C GLN A 161 -17.31 16.05 19.45
N GLN A 162 -17.01 15.01 20.23
CA GLN A 162 -15.79 14.23 20.07
C GLN A 162 -15.79 13.44 18.75
N TYR A 163 -16.94 12.89 18.35
CA TYR A 163 -17.07 12.19 17.08
C TYR A 163 -16.94 13.14 15.89
N ASP A 164 -17.55 14.32 15.95
CA ASP A 164 -17.43 15.35 14.90
C ASP A 164 -15.96 15.78 14.72
N ASN A 165 -15.24 15.99 15.82
CA ASN A 165 -13.81 16.29 15.79
C ASN A 165 -12.98 15.13 15.22
N LEU A 166 -13.24 13.90 15.66
CA LEU A 166 -12.58 12.70 15.14
C LEU A 166 -12.79 12.58 13.62
N ASN A 167 -14.03 12.72 13.14
CA ASN A 167 -14.33 12.64 11.72
C ASN A 167 -13.61 13.72 10.92
N LYS A 168 -13.50 14.93 11.47
CA LYS A 168 -12.73 16.00 10.84
C LYS A 168 -11.25 15.65 10.76
N GLU A 169 -10.65 15.17 11.84
CA GLU A 169 -9.23 14.78 11.89
C GLU A 169 -8.94 13.62 10.92
N VAL A 170 -9.81 12.61 10.87
CA VAL A 170 -9.70 11.49 9.92
C VAL A 170 -9.85 11.98 8.48
N LEU A 171 -10.80 12.88 8.20
CA LEU A 171 -11.00 13.44 6.87
C LEU A 171 -9.79 14.25 6.42
N GLU A 172 -9.24 15.10 7.29
CA GLU A 172 -8.01 15.87 7.00
C GLU A 172 -6.83 14.93 6.70
N LEU A 173 -6.70 13.83 7.45
CA LEU A 173 -5.69 12.80 7.18
C LEU A 173 -5.93 12.11 5.83
N TYR A 174 -7.17 11.71 5.55
CA TYR A 174 -7.56 11.03 4.31
C TYR A 174 -7.31 11.91 3.08
N GLU A 175 -7.74 13.18 3.10
CA GLU A 175 -7.59 14.12 1.97
C GLU A 175 -6.13 14.55 1.73
N SER A 176 -5.28 14.50 2.76
CA SER A 176 -3.86 14.83 2.63
C SER A 176 -3.08 13.85 1.74
N PHE A 177 -3.61 12.65 1.50
CA PHE A 177 -2.94 11.61 0.73
C PHE A 177 -3.87 10.94 -0.28
N PRO A 178 -3.45 10.81 -1.56
CA PRO A 178 -4.31 10.25 -2.60
C PRO A 178 -4.59 8.75 -2.44
N ASP A 179 -3.71 8.00 -1.77
CA ASP A 179 -3.87 6.56 -1.51
C ASP A 179 -2.93 6.08 -0.39
N GLU A 180 -3.13 4.84 0.06
CA GLU A 180 -2.33 4.19 1.11
C GLU A 180 -0.83 4.21 0.80
N SER A 181 -0.45 3.94 -0.45
CA SER A 181 0.96 3.86 -0.83
C SER A 181 1.62 5.23 -0.73
N SER A 182 0.91 6.29 -1.11
CA SER A 182 1.35 7.66 -0.94
C SER A 182 1.43 8.06 0.53
N PHE A 183 0.48 7.66 1.38
CA PHE A 183 0.59 7.87 2.82
C PHE A 183 1.85 7.19 3.35
N LEU A 184 1.97 5.87 3.16
CA LEU A 184 3.09 5.05 3.62
C LEU A 184 4.45 5.60 3.16
N LEU A 185 4.62 5.92 1.87
CA LEU A 185 5.87 6.45 1.34
C LEU A 185 6.19 7.85 1.86
N ARG A 186 5.19 8.68 2.18
CA ARG A 186 5.41 10.02 2.75
C ARG A 186 5.54 10.02 4.26
N SER A 187 5.17 8.94 4.92
CA SER A 187 5.21 8.83 6.38
C SER A 187 6.58 9.21 6.94
N ASN A 188 6.54 10.18 7.85
CA ASN A 188 7.65 10.69 8.63
C ASN A 188 7.25 10.76 10.11
N ALA A 189 8.07 11.43 10.95
CA ALA A 189 7.76 11.61 12.36
C ALA A 189 6.44 12.37 12.58
N ASP A 190 6.13 13.37 11.74
CA ASP A 190 4.91 14.16 11.82
C ASP A 190 3.68 13.30 11.47
N SER A 191 3.73 12.48 10.41
CA SER A 191 2.63 11.59 10.06
C SER A 191 2.34 10.55 11.15
N LYS A 192 3.39 10.04 11.81
CA LYS A 192 3.23 9.15 12.98
C LYS A 192 2.56 9.89 14.14
N LYS A 193 2.94 11.14 14.39
CA LYS A 193 2.31 11.98 15.42
C LYS A 193 0.84 12.19 15.13
N THR A 194 0.48 12.55 13.89
CA THR A 194 -0.92 12.69 13.47
C THR A 194 -1.70 11.39 13.69
N LEU A 195 -1.16 10.23 13.30
CA LEU A 195 -1.83 8.94 13.57
C LEU A 195 -2.11 8.70 15.06
N VAL A 196 -1.17 9.07 15.94
CA VAL A 196 -1.34 8.94 17.39
C VAL A 196 -2.41 9.91 17.90
N GLU A 197 -2.41 11.16 17.43
CA GLU A 197 -3.43 12.15 17.80
C GLU A 197 -4.85 11.68 17.42
N VAL A 198 -5.05 11.15 16.20
CA VAL A 198 -6.35 10.61 15.77
C VAL A 198 -6.75 9.36 16.59
N GLU A 199 -5.81 8.48 16.90
CA GLU A 199 -6.07 7.30 17.73
C GLU A 199 -6.46 7.67 19.16
N GLU A 200 -5.82 8.68 19.76
CA GLU A 200 -6.18 9.22 21.07
C GLU A 200 -7.59 9.83 21.05
N SER A 201 -7.94 10.59 20.01
CA SER A 201 -9.29 11.11 19.78
C SER A 201 -10.33 9.97 19.68
N TYR A 202 -10.03 8.92 18.91
CA TYR A 202 -10.88 7.74 18.77
C TYR A 202 -11.09 7.02 20.11
N ALA A 203 -10.01 6.72 20.84
CA ALA A 203 -10.08 6.04 22.13
C ALA A 203 -10.87 6.87 23.16
N THR A 204 -10.71 8.20 23.14
CA THR A 204 -11.43 9.12 24.00
C THR A 204 -12.93 9.13 23.70
N PHE A 205 -13.31 9.16 22.41
CA PHE A 205 -14.70 9.05 21.98
C PHE A 205 -15.32 7.72 22.42
N VAL A 206 -14.69 6.59 22.09
CA VAL A 206 -15.19 5.25 22.42
C VAL A 206 -15.37 5.09 23.93
N THR A 207 -14.43 5.59 24.74
CA THR A 207 -14.52 5.55 26.20
C THR A 207 -15.69 6.39 26.71
N THR A 208 -15.86 7.61 26.20
CA THR A 208 -16.95 8.51 26.60
C THR A 208 -18.31 7.93 26.19
N TYR A 209 -18.42 7.33 25.00
CA TYR A 209 -19.66 6.67 24.55
C TYR A 209 -19.98 5.44 25.39
N LYS A 210 -19.00 4.61 25.75
CA LYS A 210 -19.21 3.47 26.67
C LYS A 210 -19.73 3.91 28.03
N GLN A 211 -19.20 5.01 28.58
CA GLN A 211 -19.71 5.60 29.82
C GLN A 211 -21.15 6.09 29.67
N PHE A 212 -21.50 6.71 28.53
CA PHE A 212 -22.87 7.09 28.20
C PHE A 212 -23.81 5.86 28.20
N VAL A 213 -23.43 4.79 27.50
CA VAL A 213 -24.21 3.53 27.42
C VAL A 213 -24.42 2.94 28.82
N GLU A 214 -23.36 2.84 29.63
CA GLU A 214 -23.43 2.30 31.00
C GLU A 214 -24.38 3.12 31.89
N GLN A 215 -24.25 4.45 31.87
CA GLN A 215 -25.10 5.34 32.65
C GLN A 215 -26.56 5.29 32.18
N LEU A 216 -26.80 5.23 30.86
CA LEU A 216 -28.15 5.14 30.31
C LEU A 216 -28.83 3.82 30.68
N ASN A 217 -28.10 2.70 30.60
CA ASN A 217 -28.59 1.38 30.99
C ASN A 217 -28.92 1.31 32.50
N SER A 218 -28.22 2.09 33.34
CA SER A 218 -28.53 2.16 34.78
C SER A 218 -29.94 2.72 35.09
N LEU A 219 -30.58 3.42 34.15
CA LEU A 219 -31.97 3.89 34.29
C LEU A 219 -33.00 2.76 34.12
N ASN A 220 -32.61 1.59 33.59
CA ASN A 220 -33.49 0.45 33.31
C ASN A 220 -34.76 0.80 32.51
N ASN A 221 -34.66 1.77 31.60
CA ASN A 221 -35.80 2.17 30.77
C ASN A 221 -35.79 1.40 29.44
N PRO A 222 -36.80 0.57 29.13
CA PRO A 222 -36.84 -0.24 27.92
C PRO A 222 -36.94 0.58 26.62
N ALA A 223 -37.26 1.87 26.71
CA ALA A 223 -37.27 2.76 25.54
C ALA A 223 -35.87 3.06 25.00
N TYR A 224 -34.81 2.83 25.79
CA TYR A 224 -33.44 3.11 25.42
C TYR A 224 -32.63 1.82 25.36
N ASN A 225 -32.10 1.50 24.18
CA ASN A 225 -31.21 0.36 23.97
C ASN A 225 -29.98 0.80 23.17
N PRO A 226 -29.02 1.49 23.80
CA PRO A 226 -27.86 2.00 23.10
C PRO A 226 -26.87 0.88 22.76
N GLU A 227 -26.40 0.86 21.52
CA GLU A 227 -25.45 -0.14 21.01
C GLU A 227 -24.38 0.56 20.17
N LEU A 228 -23.13 0.13 20.32
CA LEU A 228 -22.00 0.60 19.52
C LEU A 228 -21.48 -0.56 18.65
N LYS A 229 -21.59 -0.41 17.33
CA LYS A 229 -21.10 -1.38 16.34
C LYS A 229 -19.86 -0.86 15.65
N PHE A 230 -18.91 -1.77 15.43
CA PHE A 230 -17.65 -1.48 14.74
C PHE A 230 -17.66 -2.11 13.35
N VAL A 231 -17.16 -1.38 12.37
CA VAL A 231 -16.94 -1.85 10.99
C VAL A 231 -15.44 -1.84 10.71
N ASP A 232 -14.91 -2.98 10.27
CA ASP A 232 -13.50 -3.11 9.91
C ASP A 232 -13.16 -2.24 8.68
N ILE A 233 -12.03 -1.53 8.75
CA ILE A 233 -11.43 -0.86 7.60
C ILE A 233 -10.45 -1.82 6.92
N THR A 234 -10.66 -2.09 5.63
CA THR A 234 -9.83 -3.04 4.86
C THR A 234 -8.83 -2.37 3.92
N ASN A 235 -9.11 -1.15 3.49
CA ASN A 235 -8.34 -0.37 2.53
C ASN A 235 -8.44 1.14 2.82
N TRP A 236 -7.62 1.93 2.14
CA TRP A 236 -7.58 3.39 2.30
C TRP A 236 -8.90 4.06 1.98
N GLU A 237 -9.63 3.58 0.97
CA GLU A 237 -10.95 4.11 0.63
C GLU A 237 -11.95 3.91 1.78
N GLY A 238 -11.82 2.81 2.53
CA GLY A 238 -12.60 2.55 3.73
C GLY A 238 -12.22 3.41 4.93
N LEU A 239 -11.22 4.30 4.84
CA LEU A 239 -10.89 5.27 5.88
C LEU A 239 -11.77 6.52 5.82
N GLU A 240 -12.43 6.80 4.68
CA GLU A 240 -13.35 7.93 4.55
C GLU A 240 -14.44 7.84 5.65
N PRO A 241 -14.63 8.89 6.48
CA PRO A 241 -15.54 8.80 7.62
C PRO A 241 -16.97 8.45 7.20
N LEU A 242 -17.55 7.45 7.85
CA LEU A 242 -18.97 7.14 7.69
C LEU A 242 -19.85 8.30 8.18
N GLN A 243 -20.88 8.64 7.41
CA GLN A 243 -21.94 9.54 7.86
C GLN A 243 -22.84 8.81 8.88
N THR A 244 -22.44 8.85 10.14
CA THR A 244 -23.18 8.24 11.24
C THR A 244 -23.87 9.33 12.07
N ASP A 245 -25.19 9.23 12.23
CA ASP A 245 -25.92 10.09 13.16
C ASP A 245 -25.69 9.61 14.60
N ILE A 246 -24.81 10.30 15.33
CA ILE A 246 -24.50 9.98 16.72
C ILE A 246 -25.68 10.27 17.64
N ASN A 247 -26.75 10.94 17.20
CA ASN A 247 -27.95 11.14 18.02
C ASN A 247 -28.77 9.86 18.19
N GLU A 248 -28.60 8.87 17.31
CA GLU A 248 -29.25 7.57 17.45
C GLU A 248 -28.70 6.78 18.64
N PHE A 249 -29.43 5.75 19.06
CA PHE A 249 -29.00 4.84 20.14
C PHE A 249 -28.10 3.71 19.62
N VAL A 250 -28.38 3.21 18.42
CA VAL A 250 -27.58 2.18 17.77
C VAL A 250 -26.68 2.87 16.75
N ILE A 251 -25.43 3.08 17.10
CA ILE A 251 -24.47 3.76 16.23
C ILE A 251 -23.48 2.75 15.65
N THR A 252 -23.08 3.00 14.41
CA THR A 252 -22.09 2.19 13.70
C THR A 252 -20.92 3.08 13.31
N ILE A 253 -19.71 2.74 13.74
CA ILE A 253 -18.49 3.50 13.46
C ILE A 253 -17.42 2.59 12.86
N GLN A 254 -16.43 3.18 12.19
CA GLN A 254 -15.25 2.46 11.73
C GLN A 254 -14.30 2.12 12.90
N ASP A 255 -13.66 0.96 12.82
CA ASP A 255 -12.60 0.55 13.74
C ASP A 255 -11.24 1.10 13.30
N TYR A 256 -10.95 2.33 13.72
CA TYR A 256 -9.71 3.02 13.38
C TYR A 256 -8.47 2.44 14.09
N GLU A 257 -8.63 1.90 15.31
CA GLU A 257 -7.51 1.38 16.13
C GLU A 257 -6.80 0.23 15.42
N LYS A 258 -7.56 -0.77 14.97
CA LYS A 258 -7.00 -1.93 14.27
C LYS A 258 -6.30 -1.54 12.97
N TYR A 259 -6.89 -0.60 12.21
CA TYR A 259 -6.35 -0.16 10.93
C TYR A 259 -5.07 0.67 11.10
N PHE A 260 -5.07 1.64 12.01
CA PHE A 260 -3.90 2.48 12.27
C PHE A 260 -2.72 1.69 12.84
N ASN A 261 -2.97 0.70 13.70
CA ASN A 261 -1.92 -0.19 14.18
C ASN A 261 -1.26 -0.98 13.03
N ASN A 262 -2.04 -1.48 12.07
CA ASN A 262 -1.50 -2.12 10.88
C ASN A 262 -0.67 -1.15 10.02
N LEU A 263 -1.12 0.09 9.85
CA LEU A 263 -0.35 1.12 9.12
C LEU A 263 0.98 1.42 9.81
N LYS A 264 1.00 1.54 11.15
CA LYS A 264 2.24 1.76 11.91
C LYS A 264 3.23 0.61 11.70
N ILE A 265 2.76 -0.64 11.76
CA ILE A 265 3.58 -1.82 11.49
C ILE A 265 4.17 -1.76 10.08
N LYS A 266 3.35 -1.50 9.05
CA LYS A 266 3.85 -1.34 7.66
C LYS A 266 4.91 -0.23 7.54
N ILE A 267 4.71 0.90 8.21
CA ILE A 267 5.68 2.00 8.20
C ILE A 267 7.01 1.56 8.81
N GLU A 268 6.97 0.90 9.96
CA GLU A 268 8.15 0.53 10.75
C GLU A 268 8.90 -0.68 10.18
N GLU A 269 8.19 -1.72 9.80
CA GLU A 269 8.79 -2.99 9.38
C GLU A 269 9.05 -3.07 7.88
N GLU A 270 8.30 -2.33 7.06
CA GLU A 270 8.42 -2.40 5.59
C GLU A 270 8.99 -1.12 4.98
N VAL A 271 8.38 0.05 5.25
CA VAL A 271 8.68 1.28 4.49
C VAL A 271 9.98 1.95 4.94
N ILE A 272 10.24 2.05 6.25
CA ILE A 272 11.48 2.64 6.75
C ILE A 272 12.70 1.84 6.26
N PRO A 273 12.76 0.50 6.43
CA PRO A 273 13.85 -0.31 5.89
C PRO A 273 13.99 -0.20 4.37
N LEU A 274 12.86 -0.14 3.64
CA LEU A 274 12.89 0.05 2.19
C LEU A 274 13.55 1.38 1.78
N LYS A 275 13.24 2.48 2.48
CA LYS A 275 13.88 3.79 2.25
C LYS A 275 15.37 3.74 2.55
N GLU A 276 15.77 3.14 3.67
CA GLU A 276 17.18 2.98 4.03
C GLU A 276 17.95 2.18 2.99
N LEU A 277 17.35 1.07 2.52
CA LEU A 277 17.92 0.23 1.46
C LEU A 277 18.04 1.00 0.14
N LEU A 278 17.03 1.79 -0.23
CA LEU A 278 17.09 2.69 -1.39
C LEU A 278 18.27 3.67 -1.29
N TYR A 279 18.45 4.32 -0.15
CA TYR A 279 19.57 5.24 0.07
C TYR A 279 20.93 4.56 -0.02
N LYS A 280 21.04 3.40 0.63
CA LYS A 280 22.26 2.60 0.63
C LYS A 280 22.63 2.15 -0.78
N THR A 281 21.68 1.57 -1.52
CA THR A 281 21.92 1.12 -2.91
C THR A 281 22.28 2.28 -3.82
N ASP A 282 21.62 3.44 -3.70
CA ASP A 282 21.96 4.63 -4.49
C ASP A 282 23.39 5.15 -4.20
N ALA A 283 23.81 5.13 -2.93
CA ALA A 283 25.16 5.50 -2.52
C ALA A 283 26.21 4.51 -3.05
N GLU A 284 25.97 3.20 -2.91
CA GLU A 284 26.84 2.14 -3.42
C GLU A 284 27.01 2.23 -4.95
N ILE A 285 25.92 2.49 -5.68
CA ILE A 285 25.98 2.70 -7.14
C ILE A 285 26.82 3.93 -7.47
N THR A 286 26.61 5.03 -6.76
CA THR A 286 27.35 6.27 -6.99
C THR A 286 28.85 6.10 -6.71
N GLU A 287 29.21 5.42 -5.62
CA GLU A 287 30.60 5.13 -5.26
C GLU A 287 31.28 4.21 -6.29
N ALA A 288 30.59 3.16 -6.76
CA ALA A 288 31.11 2.27 -7.79
C ALA A 288 31.39 3.02 -9.10
N ILE A 289 30.49 3.89 -9.53
CA ILE A 289 30.68 4.75 -10.72
C ILE A 289 31.95 5.60 -10.57
N LEU A 290 32.20 6.17 -9.40
CA LEU A 290 33.40 6.97 -9.14
C LEU A 290 34.68 6.11 -9.21
N LYS A 291 34.69 4.92 -8.59
CA LYS A 291 35.85 4.00 -8.63
C LYS A 291 36.21 3.56 -10.05
N ILE A 292 35.20 3.32 -10.89
CA ILE A 292 35.39 2.97 -12.30
C ILE A 292 36.00 4.14 -13.06
N LYS A 293 35.52 5.37 -12.84
CA LYS A 293 36.08 6.57 -13.48
C LYS A 293 37.54 6.79 -13.11
N GLU A 294 37.91 6.49 -11.87
CA GLU A 294 39.28 6.57 -11.38
C GLU A 294 40.17 5.39 -11.83
N ALA A 295 39.63 4.46 -12.64
CA ALA A 295 40.31 3.27 -13.16
C ALA A 295 40.91 2.36 -12.07
N LYS A 296 40.34 2.36 -10.86
CA LYS A 296 40.89 1.64 -9.71
C LYS A 296 40.41 0.19 -9.62
N ASP A 297 39.26 -0.15 -10.18
CA ASP A 297 38.66 -1.47 -9.99
C ASP A 297 37.61 -1.84 -11.05
N SER A 298 37.84 -2.95 -11.76
CA SER A 298 36.88 -3.55 -12.71
C SER A 298 35.86 -4.47 -12.03
N LEU A 299 36.13 -4.93 -10.80
CA LEU A 299 35.26 -5.83 -10.03
C LEU A 299 34.07 -5.09 -9.42
N SER A 300 34.23 -3.79 -9.13
CA SER A 300 33.16 -2.92 -8.61
C SER A 300 31.87 -2.94 -9.46
N MET A 301 31.95 -3.13 -10.79
CA MET A 301 30.75 -3.28 -11.63
C MET A 301 30.07 -4.63 -11.51
N LYS A 302 30.85 -5.70 -11.35
CA LYS A 302 30.33 -7.08 -11.35
C LYS A 302 29.50 -7.35 -10.10
N ASN A 303 29.82 -6.68 -9.00
CA ASN A 303 29.14 -6.81 -7.71
C ASN A 303 27.94 -5.87 -7.55
N LEU A 304 27.68 -5.00 -8.53
CA LEU A 304 26.63 -3.99 -8.45
C LEU A 304 25.28 -4.62 -8.79
N MET A 305 24.58 -5.09 -7.76
CA MET A 305 23.24 -5.65 -7.84
C MET A 305 22.26 -4.78 -7.05
N ILE A 306 21.11 -4.50 -7.67
CA ILE A 306 19.95 -3.98 -6.95
C ILE A 306 19.35 -5.22 -6.27
N SER A 307 19.17 -5.17 -4.95
CA SER A 307 18.66 -6.33 -4.22
C SER A 307 17.22 -6.63 -4.63
N GLU A 308 16.88 -7.92 -4.71
CA GLU A 308 15.52 -8.36 -5.03
C GLU A 308 14.49 -7.83 -4.00
N GLU A 309 14.93 -7.66 -2.76
CA GLU A 309 14.15 -7.05 -1.67
C GLU A 309 13.75 -5.60 -2.00
N LEU A 310 14.70 -4.78 -2.48
CA LEU A 310 14.44 -3.40 -2.88
C LEU A 310 13.52 -3.35 -4.10
N GLU A 311 13.75 -4.19 -5.10
CA GLU A 311 12.89 -4.26 -6.29
C GLU A 311 11.46 -4.65 -5.93
N LYS A 312 11.26 -5.69 -5.10
CA LYS A 312 9.94 -6.12 -4.64
C LYS A 312 9.25 -5.05 -3.80
N GLY A 313 10.00 -4.40 -2.89
CA GLY A 313 9.46 -3.34 -2.05
C GLY A 313 9.04 -2.11 -2.84
N LEU A 314 9.88 -1.63 -3.76
CA LEU A 314 9.52 -0.50 -4.63
C LEU A 314 8.35 -0.85 -5.55
N ASN A 315 8.30 -2.04 -6.14
CA ASN A 315 7.14 -2.45 -6.96
C ASN A 315 5.83 -2.57 -6.17
N ARG A 316 5.90 -2.84 -4.86
CA ARG A 316 4.72 -2.91 -3.97
C ARG A 316 4.10 -1.52 -3.75
N TYR A 317 4.92 -0.50 -3.52
CA TYR A 317 4.45 0.83 -3.10
C TYR A 317 4.53 1.90 -4.20
N ASP A 318 5.46 1.79 -5.15
CA ASP A 318 5.60 2.66 -6.31
C ASP A 318 5.12 1.97 -7.59
N LYS A 319 3.82 2.11 -7.88
CA LYS A 319 3.22 1.58 -9.11
C LYS A 319 3.82 2.16 -10.39
N SER A 320 4.45 3.34 -10.33
CA SER A 320 5.03 4.00 -11.51
C SER A 320 6.38 3.39 -11.91
N LYS A 321 7.07 2.72 -10.98
CA LYS A 321 8.43 2.19 -11.12
C LYS A 321 9.51 3.25 -11.42
N THR A 322 9.17 4.54 -11.38
CA THR A 322 10.06 5.64 -11.75
C THR A 322 11.37 5.64 -10.95
N ILE A 323 11.29 5.39 -9.64
CA ILE A 323 12.49 5.38 -8.78
C ILE A 323 13.34 4.14 -9.03
N LEU A 324 12.72 2.99 -9.30
CA LEU A 324 13.43 1.77 -9.65
C LEU A 324 14.14 1.92 -11.01
N ASP A 325 13.46 2.48 -12.01
CA ASP A 325 14.04 2.79 -13.31
C ASP A 325 15.24 3.75 -13.18
N LEU A 326 15.17 4.71 -12.26
CA LEU A 326 16.29 5.62 -11.97
C LEU A 326 17.51 4.89 -11.39
N LEU A 327 17.34 3.87 -10.55
CA LEU A 327 18.44 3.03 -10.08
C LEU A 327 19.01 2.17 -11.22
N HIS A 328 18.16 1.56 -12.05
CA HIS A 328 18.60 0.80 -13.22
C HIS A 328 19.36 1.68 -14.21
N TYR A 329 18.89 2.92 -14.41
CA TYR A 329 19.58 3.93 -15.21
C TYR A 329 20.98 4.20 -14.66
N LYS A 330 21.11 4.50 -13.36
CA LYS A 330 22.42 4.74 -12.72
C LYS A 330 23.34 3.51 -12.83
N LYS A 331 22.82 2.31 -12.62
CA LYS A 331 23.57 1.05 -12.82
C LYS A 331 24.11 0.92 -14.25
N ARG A 332 23.26 1.16 -15.27
CA ARG A 332 23.69 1.12 -16.67
C ARG A 332 24.67 2.24 -17.02
N LYS A 333 24.53 3.41 -16.40
CA LYS A 333 25.50 4.50 -16.50
C LYS A 333 26.88 4.04 -16.03
N GLY A 334 26.97 3.33 -14.91
CA GLY A 334 28.22 2.67 -14.47
C GLY A 334 28.79 1.70 -15.49
N LYS A 335 27.96 0.85 -16.11
CA LYS A 335 28.38 -0.03 -17.22
C LYS A 335 28.91 0.76 -18.41
N SER A 336 28.29 1.89 -18.74
CA SER A 336 28.76 2.78 -19.80
C SER A 336 30.10 3.43 -19.49
N GLU A 337 30.31 3.89 -18.25
CA GLU A 337 31.62 4.40 -17.82
C GLU A 337 32.69 3.30 -17.92
N PHE A 338 32.38 2.07 -17.51
CA PHE A 338 33.26 0.91 -17.64
C PHE A 338 33.64 0.59 -19.09
N LEU A 339 32.64 0.45 -19.99
CA LEU A 339 32.86 0.11 -21.40
C LEU A 339 33.61 1.20 -22.17
N SER A 340 33.57 2.45 -21.70
CA SER A 340 34.28 3.57 -22.32
C SER A 340 35.65 3.87 -21.69
N ASN A 341 36.01 3.17 -20.60
CA ASN A 341 37.25 3.42 -19.87
C ASN A 341 38.46 2.80 -20.60
N LYS A 342 39.31 3.67 -21.15
CA LYS A 342 40.53 3.31 -21.89
C LYS A 342 41.61 2.66 -21.03
N SER A 343 41.65 2.94 -19.72
CA SER A 343 42.60 2.34 -18.79
C SER A 343 42.24 0.88 -18.50
N ILE A 344 40.95 0.57 -18.47
CA ILE A 344 40.42 -0.80 -18.29
C ILE A 344 40.48 -1.58 -19.61
N PHE A 345 40.15 -0.92 -20.72
CA PHE A 345 40.17 -1.48 -22.07
C PHE A 345 41.16 -0.75 -22.97
N PRO A 346 42.47 -1.11 -22.92
CA PRO A 346 43.49 -0.51 -23.78
C PRO A 346 43.18 -0.62 -25.27
N VAL A 347 42.43 -1.66 -25.66
CA VAL A 347 41.96 -1.90 -27.04
C VAL A 347 41.17 -0.73 -27.64
N LEU A 348 40.57 0.13 -26.81
CA LEU A 348 39.90 1.36 -27.27
C LEU A 348 40.86 2.38 -27.88
N THR A 349 42.15 2.31 -27.52
CA THR A 349 43.23 3.16 -28.04
C THR A 349 44.09 2.45 -29.09
N ASP A 350 44.02 1.12 -29.15
CA ASP A 350 44.74 0.34 -30.13
C ASP A 350 44.10 0.52 -31.52
N SER A 351 44.86 1.13 -32.43
CA SER A 351 44.45 1.30 -33.83
C SER A 351 44.58 0.02 -34.65
N THR A 352 45.32 -0.97 -34.14
CA THR A 352 45.58 -2.25 -34.77
C THR A 352 44.61 -3.33 -34.33
N ASN A 353 43.73 -3.10 -33.36
CA ASN A 353 42.73 -4.09 -32.94
C ASN A 353 41.33 -3.60 -33.29
N VAL A 354 41.04 -3.54 -34.58
CA VAL A 354 39.82 -2.95 -35.13
C VAL A 354 38.60 -3.77 -34.74
N TYR A 355 38.70 -5.10 -34.76
CA TYR A 355 37.59 -6.01 -34.47
C TYR A 355 37.11 -5.92 -33.02
N GLN A 356 37.98 -6.14 -32.02
CA GLN A 356 37.55 -6.11 -30.62
C GLN A 356 37.10 -4.70 -30.21
N ARG A 357 37.73 -3.66 -30.78
CA ARG A 357 37.28 -2.28 -30.58
C ARG A 357 35.89 -2.04 -31.17
N ALA A 358 35.57 -2.61 -32.33
CA ALA A 358 34.25 -2.51 -32.95
C ALA A 358 33.18 -3.19 -32.08
N ASN A 359 33.45 -4.39 -31.57
CA ASN A 359 32.54 -5.12 -30.68
C ASN A 359 32.31 -4.34 -29.38
N LEU A 360 33.37 -3.86 -28.73
CA LEU A 360 33.24 -3.08 -27.50
C LEU A 360 32.46 -1.77 -27.71
N VAL A 361 32.65 -1.10 -28.86
CA VAL A 361 31.87 0.09 -29.22
C VAL A 361 30.40 -0.25 -29.53
N ALA A 362 30.13 -1.42 -30.12
CA ALA A 362 28.77 -1.89 -30.36
C ALA A 362 28.02 -2.18 -29.05
N ASP A 363 28.67 -2.88 -28.10
CA ASP A 363 28.13 -3.12 -26.75
C ASP A 363 27.87 -1.81 -25.99
N TYR A 364 28.80 -0.86 -26.13
CA TYR A 364 28.64 0.47 -25.54
C TYR A 364 27.44 1.22 -26.13
N ARG A 365 27.24 1.14 -27.45
CA ARG A 365 26.09 1.71 -28.15
C ARG A 365 24.78 1.10 -27.65
N GLU A 366 24.69 -0.23 -27.59
CA GLU A 366 23.48 -0.92 -27.11
C GLU A 366 23.15 -0.52 -25.66
N ASN A 367 24.16 -0.44 -24.80
CA ASN A 367 23.97 -0.01 -23.42
C ASN A 367 23.52 1.46 -23.30
N LEU A 368 23.98 2.35 -24.20
CA LEU A 368 23.52 3.74 -24.26
C LEU A 368 22.08 3.84 -24.77
N ALA A 369 21.69 3.03 -25.75
CA ALA A 369 20.31 2.98 -26.25
C ALA A 369 19.34 2.56 -25.14
N ALA A 370 19.65 1.48 -24.41
CA ALA A 370 18.85 1.05 -23.27
C ALA A 370 18.81 2.09 -22.12
N GLN A 371 19.88 2.86 -21.90
CA GLN A 371 19.86 3.99 -20.96
C GLN A 371 18.94 5.11 -21.43
N PHE A 372 18.92 5.39 -22.74
CA PHE A 372 18.07 6.40 -23.31
C PHE A 372 16.58 6.02 -23.17
N GLU A 373 16.22 4.76 -23.42
CA GLU A 373 14.86 4.27 -23.16
C GLU A 373 14.45 4.44 -21.69
N LEU A 374 15.34 4.10 -20.75
CA LEU A 374 15.07 4.28 -19.32
C LEU A 374 14.91 5.76 -18.93
N ILE A 375 15.76 6.66 -19.43
CA ILE A 375 15.65 8.08 -19.07
C ILE A 375 14.36 8.71 -19.62
N GLU A 376 13.85 8.22 -20.76
CA GLU A 376 12.55 8.62 -21.29
C GLU A 376 11.39 8.07 -20.46
N SER A 377 11.46 6.81 -20.03
CA SER A 377 10.50 6.23 -19.07
C SER A 377 10.44 7.04 -17.78
N ILE A 378 11.62 7.36 -17.22
CA ILE A 378 11.72 8.16 -15.98
C ILE A 378 11.11 9.55 -16.19
N GLU A 379 11.44 10.24 -17.28
CA GLU A 379 10.89 11.58 -17.57
C GLU A 379 9.36 11.56 -17.65
N GLN A 380 8.78 10.53 -18.28
CA GLN A 380 7.32 10.36 -18.38
C GLN A 380 6.67 9.99 -17.04
N GLY A 381 7.35 9.17 -16.22
CA GLY A 381 6.85 8.72 -14.91
C GLY A 381 6.99 9.76 -13.79
N LEU A 382 7.88 10.75 -13.95
CA LEU A 382 8.23 11.75 -12.93
C LEU A 382 7.17 12.85 -12.77
N ASN A 383 6.03 12.47 -12.20
CA ASN A 383 4.95 13.37 -11.82
C ASN A 383 5.10 13.91 -10.38
N GLU A 384 4.24 14.86 -9.99
CA GLU A 384 4.28 15.47 -8.65
C GLU A 384 4.05 14.46 -7.52
N LYS A 385 3.24 13.42 -7.75
CA LYS A 385 2.97 12.39 -6.76
C LYS A 385 4.23 11.59 -6.44
N VAL A 386 4.98 11.16 -7.45
CA VAL A 386 6.26 10.45 -7.28
C VAL A 386 7.26 11.34 -6.55
N ILE A 387 7.38 12.60 -6.96
CA ILE A 387 8.29 13.57 -6.31
C ILE A 387 7.96 13.72 -4.83
N LYS A 388 6.68 13.89 -4.47
CA LYS A 388 6.26 13.98 -3.06
C LYS A 388 6.48 12.67 -2.30
N ASN A 389 6.18 11.52 -2.91
CA ASN A 389 6.34 10.21 -2.28
C ASN A 389 7.80 9.90 -1.93
N PHE A 390 8.75 10.40 -2.73
CA PHE A 390 10.18 10.16 -2.55
C PHE A 390 10.96 11.44 -2.31
N GLN A 391 10.35 12.45 -1.68
CA GLN A 391 10.90 13.80 -1.57
C GLN A 391 12.33 13.81 -1.00
N LEU A 392 12.56 13.16 0.14
CA LEU A 392 13.89 13.06 0.75
C LEU A 392 14.96 12.42 -0.16
N PHE A 393 14.56 11.51 -1.05
CA PHE A 393 15.45 10.88 -2.02
C PHE A 393 15.73 11.79 -3.22
N VAL A 394 14.68 12.44 -3.71
CA VAL A 394 14.66 13.32 -4.88
C VAL A 394 15.35 14.66 -4.61
N ASP A 395 15.26 15.19 -3.40
CA ASP A 395 15.84 16.48 -3.00
C ASP A 395 17.38 16.47 -3.01
N ARG A 396 18.01 15.28 -3.10
CA ARG A 396 19.46 15.14 -3.23
C ARG A 396 19.99 15.44 -4.64
N PHE A 397 19.10 15.65 -5.62
CA PHE A 397 19.47 15.96 -7.00
C PHE A 397 19.46 17.47 -7.22
N GLU A 398 20.63 18.04 -7.52
CA GLU A 398 20.80 19.48 -7.76
C GLU A 398 20.77 19.81 -9.26
N PRO A 399 20.07 20.88 -9.71
CA PRO A 399 19.18 21.76 -8.93
C PRO A 399 17.77 21.17 -8.69
N SER A 400 17.42 20.08 -9.39
CA SER A 400 16.23 19.25 -9.13
C SER A 400 16.34 17.93 -9.89
N ILE A 401 15.57 16.91 -9.50
CA ILE A 401 15.50 15.65 -10.26
C ILE A 401 15.04 15.85 -11.71
N LYS A 402 14.10 16.77 -11.97
CA LYS A 402 13.63 17.08 -13.33
C LYS A 402 14.76 17.63 -14.18
N SER A 403 15.52 18.59 -13.63
CA SER A 403 16.69 19.17 -14.30
C SER A 403 17.78 18.12 -14.53
N TYR A 404 18.02 17.25 -13.56
CA TYR A 404 18.95 16.12 -13.68
C TYR A 404 18.56 15.21 -14.85
N VAL A 405 17.30 14.75 -14.89
CA VAL A 405 16.79 13.85 -15.94
C VAL A 405 16.90 14.49 -17.33
N GLN A 406 16.52 15.76 -17.48
CA GLN A 406 16.63 16.49 -18.76
C GLN A 406 18.09 16.68 -19.22
N THR A 407 18.98 17.00 -18.28
CA THR A 407 20.41 17.17 -18.55
C THR A 407 21.02 15.84 -19.00
N GLU A 408 20.76 14.77 -18.25
CA GLU A 408 21.23 13.43 -18.56
C GLU A 408 20.68 12.94 -19.91
N LYS A 409 19.39 13.16 -20.20
CA LYS A 409 18.77 12.83 -21.50
C LYS A 409 19.49 13.53 -22.65
N THR A 410 19.81 14.81 -22.51
CA THR A 410 20.52 15.58 -23.54
C THR A 410 21.94 15.05 -23.76
N ILE A 411 22.67 14.78 -22.67
CA ILE A 411 24.02 14.21 -22.71
C ILE A 411 24.01 12.82 -23.35
N LEU A 412 23.06 11.95 -22.96
CA LEU A 412 22.93 10.61 -23.51
C LEU A 412 22.63 10.63 -25.00
N LYS A 413 21.72 11.50 -25.45
CA LYS A 413 21.39 11.63 -26.88
C LYS A 413 22.63 11.96 -27.70
N GLN A 414 23.37 13.00 -27.30
CA GLN A 414 24.61 13.39 -27.97
C GLN A 414 25.66 12.26 -27.97
N LYS A 415 25.83 11.57 -26.84
CA LYS A 415 26.74 10.43 -26.74
C LYS A 415 26.30 9.29 -27.67
N LEU A 416 25.03 8.91 -27.63
CA LEU A 416 24.45 7.86 -28.45
C LEU A 416 24.62 8.15 -29.94
N ASP A 417 24.34 9.38 -30.38
CA ASP A 417 24.54 9.81 -31.77
C ASP A 417 26.02 9.67 -32.18
N SER A 418 26.95 10.17 -31.35
CA SER A 418 28.39 10.10 -31.62
C SER A 418 28.92 8.65 -31.68
N VAL A 419 28.45 7.80 -30.77
CA VAL A 419 28.86 6.40 -30.66
C VAL A 419 28.23 5.58 -31.78
N THR A 420 27.02 5.93 -32.22
CA THR A 420 26.37 5.32 -33.37
C THR A 420 27.15 5.59 -34.65
N GLN A 421 27.51 6.85 -34.92
CA GLN A 421 28.36 7.19 -36.07
C GLN A 421 29.71 6.47 -36.02
N ARG A 422 30.34 6.40 -34.84
CA ARG A 422 31.60 5.67 -34.63
C ARG A 422 31.44 4.17 -34.84
N SER A 423 30.37 3.58 -34.33
CA SER A 423 30.03 2.16 -34.47
C SER A 423 29.79 1.82 -35.94
N GLU A 424 29.04 2.63 -36.68
CA GLU A 424 28.82 2.45 -38.12
C GLU A 424 30.10 2.59 -38.92
N PHE A 425 30.95 3.56 -38.59
CA PHE A 425 32.26 3.71 -39.21
C PHE A 425 33.14 2.48 -38.96
N MET A 426 33.21 1.98 -37.72
CA MET A 426 33.96 0.77 -37.39
C MET A 426 33.37 -0.48 -38.04
N ALA A 427 32.03 -0.58 -38.11
CA ALA A 427 31.35 -1.65 -38.82
C ALA A 427 31.78 -1.68 -40.29
N ARG A 428 31.91 -0.52 -40.95
CA ARG A 428 32.47 -0.41 -42.31
C ARG A 428 33.95 -0.80 -42.40
N GLN A 429 34.74 -0.56 -41.36
CA GLN A 429 36.15 -0.99 -41.33
C GLN A 429 36.31 -2.50 -41.19
N ILE A 430 35.41 -3.16 -40.46
CA ILE A 430 35.41 -4.62 -40.31
C ILE A 430 34.63 -5.32 -41.41
N GLN A 431 33.95 -4.60 -42.31
CA GLN A 431 33.26 -5.18 -43.48
C GLN A 431 34.23 -5.85 -44.46
N PHE A 432 35.54 -5.63 -44.31
CA PHE A 432 36.55 -6.19 -45.21
C PHE A 432 37.78 -6.60 -44.43
N PHE A 433 38.44 -7.67 -44.87
CA PHE A 433 39.84 -7.91 -44.53
C PHE A 433 40.71 -7.77 -45.78
N LYS A 434 41.95 -7.31 -45.57
CA LYS A 434 42.91 -7.12 -46.67
C LYS A 434 43.69 -8.42 -46.88
N TYR A 435 43.60 -8.94 -48.10
CA TYR A 435 44.38 -10.07 -48.58
C TYR A 435 45.18 -9.62 -49.80
N GLU A 436 46.51 -9.53 -49.66
CA GLU A 436 47.39 -8.96 -50.70
C GLU A 436 46.93 -7.57 -51.20
N LYS A 437 46.57 -7.44 -52.49
CA LYS A 437 45.99 -6.23 -53.10
C LYS A 437 44.46 -6.25 -53.13
N ASP A 438 43.83 -7.35 -52.71
CA ASP A 438 42.39 -7.56 -52.72
C ASP A 438 41.77 -7.33 -51.33
N SER A 439 40.46 -7.03 -51.33
CA SER A 439 39.66 -6.92 -50.11
C SER A 439 38.54 -7.97 -50.16
N ILE A 440 38.36 -8.72 -49.07
CA ILE A 440 37.35 -9.78 -48.97
C ILE A 440 36.29 -9.35 -47.95
N PHE A 441 35.01 -9.46 -48.33
CA PHE A 441 33.89 -8.97 -47.54
C PHE A 441 33.54 -9.89 -46.35
N LEU A 442 33.45 -9.29 -45.17
CA LEU A 442 32.77 -9.80 -43.98
C LEU A 442 31.37 -9.17 -43.98
N THR A 443 30.34 -9.84 -44.50
CA THR A 443 28.99 -9.23 -44.50
C THR A 443 27.90 -10.27 -44.24
N PRO A 444 26.83 -9.92 -43.49
CA PRO A 444 25.66 -10.77 -43.30
C PRO A 444 24.96 -11.02 -44.64
N LEU A 445 24.40 -12.22 -44.82
CA LEU A 445 23.85 -12.84 -46.04
C LEU A 445 23.15 -11.94 -47.10
N ILE A 446 22.65 -10.75 -46.74
CA ILE A 446 21.80 -9.93 -47.61
C ILE A 446 22.61 -9.20 -48.71
N ALA A 447 23.89 -8.89 -48.48
CA ALA A 447 24.75 -8.25 -49.49
C ALA A 447 25.35 -9.24 -50.52
N ALA A 448 25.26 -10.55 -50.27
CA ALA A 448 25.87 -11.59 -51.09
C ALA A 448 25.14 -11.87 -52.42
N THR A 449 24.01 -11.20 -52.68
CA THR A 449 23.17 -11.44 -53.87
C THR A 449 23.73 -10.81 -55.15
N ASN A 450 24.66 -9.86 -55.07
CA ASN A 450 25.15 -9.12 -56.25
C ASN A 450 26.63 -9.36 -56.61
N ASP A 451 27.45 -9.98 -55.75
CA ASP A 451 28.82 -10.36 -56.09
C ASP A 451 29.20 -11.70 -55.40
N SER A 452 28.71 -12.81 -55.95
CA SER A 452 28.78 -14.17 -55.40
C SER A 452 30.20 -14.78 -55.32
N LYS A 453 31.24 -13.97 -55.43
CA LYS A 453 32.62 -14.45 -55.52
C LYS A 453 33.38 -14.36 -54.22
N LYS A 454 33.14 -13.40 -53.31
CA LYS A 454 34.02 -13.20 -52.14
C LYS A 454 33.26 -12.87 -50.85
N TYR A 455 32.99 -13.86 -49.99
CA TYR A 455 32.30 -13.63 -48.71
C TYR A 455 32.69 -14.61 -47.60
N VAL A 456 32.59 -14.15 -46.36
CA VAL A 456 32.79 -14.96 -45.14
C VAL A 456 31.49 -15.63 -44.73
N ILE A 457 31.56 -16.93 -44.44
CA ILE A 457 30.45 -17.74 -43.95
C ILE A 457 30.48 -17.83 -42.42
N GLN A 458 31.68 -17.95 -41.84
CA GLN A 458 31.84 -18.14 -40.40
C GLN A 458 33.13 -17.50 -39.88
N THR A 459 33.09 -17.02 -38.63
CA THR A 459 34.25 -16.51 -37.90
C THR A 459 34.36 -17.16 -36.51
N ILE A 460 35.57 -17.43 -36.05
CA ILE A 460 35.88 -17.88 -34.69
C ILE A 460 36.93 -16.93 -34.11
N GLU A 461 36.67 -16.38 -32.93
CA GLU A 461 37.61 -15.51 -32.21
C GLU A 461 38.58 -16.35 -31.34
N LEU A 462 39.87 -16.05 -31.46
CA LEU A 462 40.96 -16.58 -30.64
C LEU A 462 41.67 -15.45 -29.90
N ASP A 463 42.54 -15.76 -28.93
CA ASP A 463 43.22 -14.77 -28.08
C ASP A 463 43.96 -13.64 -28.84
N SER A 464 44.42 -13.88 -30.07
CA SER A 464 45.21 -12.90 -30.84
C SER A 464 44.88 -12.82 -32.32
N MET A 465 43.81 -13.51 -32.76
CA MET A 465 43.44 -13.61 -34.16
C MET A 465 41.98 -14.02 -34.35
N LEU A 466 41.48 -13.82 -35.56
CA LEU A 466 40.20 -14.33 -36.05
C LEU A 466 40.48 -15.46 -37.03
N LEU A 467 39.85 -16.61 -36.83
CA LEU A 467 39.73 -17.63 -37.86
C LEU A 467 38.49 -17.32 -38.70
N ILE A 468 38.65 -17.32 -40.01
CA ILE A 468 37.65 -16.88 -40.96
C ILE A 468 37.48 -17.99 -41.99
N GLY A 469 36.26 -18.46 -42.20
CA GLY A 469 35.91 -19.44 -43.22
C GLY A 469 34.90 -18.83 -44.19
N GLY A 470 35.12 -18.98 -45.49
CA GLY A 470 34.21 -18.44 -46.49
C GLY A 470 34.44 -18.98 -47.89
N VAL A 471 34.00 -18.20 -48.88
CA VAL A 471 34.17 -18.45 -50.32
C VAL A 471 34.92 -17.27 -50.94
N LEU A 472 35.99 -17.56 -51.70
CA LEU A 472 36.81 -16.63 -52.45
C LEU A 472 36.95 -17.12 -53.89
N ASN A 473 36.47 -16.33 -54.84
CA ASN A 473 36.33 -16.65 -56.26
C ASN A 473 35.68 -18.03 -56.53
N GLN A 474 34.57 -18.35 -55.84
CA GLN A 474 33.84 -19.63 -55.91
C GLN A 474 34.55 -20.82 -55.24
N SER A 475 35.72 -20.61 -54.64
CA SER A 475 36.47 -21.63 -53.91
C SER A 475 36.34 -21.42 -52.41
N ALA A 476 36.18 -22.48 -51.63
CA ALA A 476 36.21 -22.36 -50.18
C ALA A 476 37.58 -21.82 -49.70
N PHE A 477 37.58 -21.11 -48.58
CA PHE A 477 38.81 -20.68 -47.95
C PHE A 477 38.74 -20.68 -46.42
N VAL A 478 39.89 -20.90 -45.81
CA VAL A 478 40.10 -20.66 -44.38
C VAL A 478 41.25 -19.68 -44.23
N ALA A 479 41.08 -18.67 -43.39
CA ALA A 479 42.08 -17.65 -43.13
C ALA A 479 42.26 -17.43 -41.63
N SER A 480 43.47 -17.11 -41.21
CA SER A 480 43.75 -16.51 -39.92
C SER A 480 44.03 -15.03 -40.17
N ALA A 481 43.30 -14.14 -39.51
CA ALA A 481 43.50 -12.71 -39.59
C ALA A 481 43.90 -12.17 -38.22
N GLY A 482 44.88 -11.27 -38.18
CA GLY A 482 45.09 -10.45 -36.99
C GLY A 482 43.85 -9.58 -36.72
N PHE A 483 43.72 -9.08 -35.49
CA PHE A 483 42.66 -8.12 -35.17
C PHE A 483 42.82 -6.77 -35.89
N ASP A 484 43.92 -6.56 -36.62
CA ASP A 484 44.13 -5.44 -37.56
C ASP A 484 43.43 -5.67 -38.90
N MET A 485 42.67 -6.75 -39.01
CA MET A 485 41.97 -7.20 -40.21
C MET A 485 42.92 -7.50 -41.38
N LYS A 486 44.19 -7.81 -41.08
CA LYS A 486 45.15 -8.32 -42.06
C LYS A 486 45.28 -9.82 -41.92
N VAL A 487 45.20 -10.50 -43.06
CA VAL A 487 45.40 -11.94 -43.14
C VAL A 487 46.85 -12.27 -42.80
N LYS A 488 47.05 -13.18 -41.84
CA LYS A 488 48.34 -13.72 -41.45
C LYS A 488 48.63 -15.01 -42.20
N GLN A 489 47.70 -15.95 -42.19
CA GLN A 489 47.76 -17.19 -42.97
C GLN A 489 46.42 -17.44 -43.67
N TYR A 490 46.50 -18.22 -44.74
CA TYR A 490 45.38 -18.44 -45.63
C TYR A 490 45.53 -19.75 -46.39
N ARG A 491 44.41 -20.45 -46.56
CA ARG A 491 44.30 -21.66 -47.36
C ARG A 491 43.09 -21.56 -48.28
N LEU A 492 43.34 -21.58 -49.59
CA LEU A 492 42.32 -21.69 -50.63
C LEU A 492 42.14 -23.16 -50.99
N TYR A 493 40.90 -23.56 -51.21
CA TYR A 493 40.57 -24.88 -51.72
C TYR A 493 40.18 -24.76 -53.19
N GLU A 494 41.03 -25.29 -54.08
CA GLU A 494 40.87 -25.14 -55.54
C GLU A 494 39.56 -25.75 -56.07
N ASP A 495 38.99 -26.69 -55.33
CA ASP A 495 37.68 -27.27 -55.64
C ASP A 495 36.57 -26.25 -55.37
N SER A 496 36.03 -25.70 -56.45
CA SER A 496 34.94 -24.72 -56.41
C SER A 496 33.57 -25.31 -56.05
N THR A 497 33.47 -26.64 -55.91
CA THR A 497 32.21 -27.28 -55.48
C THR A 497 32.05 -27.28 -53.97
N LEU A 498 33.14 -27.12 -53.23
CA LEU A 498 33.15 -27.14 -51.77
C LEU A 498 32.77 -25.78 -51.19
N ILE A 499 31.82 -25.82 -50.26
CA ILE A 499 31.48 -24.70 -49.38
C ILE A 499 31.76 -25.07 -47.93
N ILE A 500 32.18 -24.10 -47.13
CA ILE A 500 32.34 -24.30 -45.68
C ILE A 500 30.96 -24.35 -45.05
N ASN A 501 30.61 -25.52 -44.52
CA ASN A 501 29.39 -25.72 -43.77
C ASN A 501 29.57 -25.26 -42.31
N LYS A 502 30.69 -25.62 -41.69
CA LYS A 502 30.97 -25.28 -40.29
C LYS A 502 32.45 -25.31 -39.94
N MET A 503 32.82 -24.49 -38.96
CA MET A 503 34.11 -24.47 -38.29
C MET A 503 33.93 -24.63 -36.78
N ILE A 504 34.81 -25.39 -36.13
CA ILE A 504 34.82 -25.60 -34.67
C ILE A 504 36.27 -25.54 -34.18
N LEU A 505 36.51 -24.85 -33.07
CA LEU A 505 37.81 -24.87 -32.40
C LEU A 505 37.87 -26.05 -31.43
N LEU A 506 38.86 -26.93 -31.59
CA LEU A 506 39.12 -28.07 -30.72
C LEU A 506 40.60 -28.07 -30.35
N ASN A 507 40.93 -27.95 -29.05
CA ASN A 507 42.31 -28.00 -28.54
C ASN A 507 43.29 -27.07 -29.27
N LYS A 508 42.84 -25.83 -29.58
CA LYS A 508 43.55 -24.79 -30.35
C LYS A 508 43.68 -25.06 -31.85
N ASN A 509 43.29 -26.24 -32.32
CA ASN A 509 43.22 -26.59 -33.73
C ASN A 509 41.81 -26.35 -34.27
N LEU A 510 41.70 -26.15 -35.58
CA LEU A 510 40.47 -25.80 -36.27
C LEU A 510 39.94 -27.01 -37.03
N LEU A 511 38.76 -27.47 -36.66
CA LEU A 511 37.99 -28.44 -37.44
C LEU A 511 37.10 -27.70 -38.44
N VAL A 512 37.21 -28.04 -39.72
CA VAL A 512 36.44 -27.43 -40.82
C VAL A 512 35.66 -28.52 -41.54
N ASN A 513 34.34 -28.37 -41.57
CA ASN A 513 33.43 -29.23 -42.32
C ASN A 513 33.08 -28.55 -43.65
N PHE A 514 33.45 -29.17 -44.75
CA PHE A 514 33.10 -28.78 -46.11
C PHE A 514 31.97 -29.65 -46.64
N THR A 515 31.10 -29.06 -47.43
CA THR A 515 30.03 -29.76 -48.15
C THR A 515 30.05 -29.35 -49.62
N SER A 516 29.86 -30.29 -50.54
CA SER A 516 29.71 -30.00 -51.96
C SER A 516 28.27 -29.57 -52.28
N ASP A 517 28.08 -28.51 -53.05
CA ASP A 517 26.75 -28.00 -53.44
C ASP A 517 26.11 -28.80 -54.62
N MET A 518 26.79 -29.83 -55.12
CA MET A 518 26.43 -30.53 -56.36
C MET A 518 26.06 -32.00 -56.12
N GLY A 519 24.76 -32.30 -56.01
CA GLY A 519 24.21 -33.67 -56.16
C GLY A 519 23.18 -34.13 -55.10
N GLU A 520 22.47 -35.23 -55.37
CA GLU A 520 21.54 -35.89 -54.43
C GLU A 520 22.26 -36.48 -53.20
N GLN A 521 23.58 -36.62 -53.25
CA GLN A 521 24.45 -37.02 -52.15
C GLN A 521 25.64 -36.06 -52.09
N PRO A 522 25.57 -34.98 -51.31
CA PRO A 522 26.67 -34.02 -51.23
C PRO A 522 27.91 -34.71 -50.65
N GLU A 523 29.03 -34.63 -51.38
CA GLU A 523 30.32 -35.02 -50.81
C GLU A 523 30.65 -34.09 -49.64
N GLN A 524 31.03 -34.67 -48.51
CA GLN A 524 31.41 -33.92 -47.32
C GLN A 524 32.86 -34.25 -46.97
N ARG A 525 33.59 -33.24 -46.51
CA ARG A 525 34.99 -33.40 -46.12
C ARG A 525 35.21 -32.70 -44.79
N ILE A 526 35.77 -33.41 -43.83
CA ILE A 526 36.23 -32.81 -42.59
C ILE A 526 37.74 -32.65 -42.67
N GLU A 527 38.23 -31.46 -42.34
CA GLU A 527 39.66 -31.20 -42.16
C GLU A 527 39.93 -30.73 -40.76
N TYR A 528 41.00 -31.25 -40.16
CA TYR A 528 41.55 -30.77 -38.90
C TYR A 528 42.84 -30.01 -39.21
N LEU A 529 42.84 -28.74 -38.87
CA LEU A 529 43.88 -27.78 -39.21
C LEU A 529 44.58 -27.31 -37.94
N SER A 530 45.88 -27.14 -37.99
CA SER A 530 46.64 -26.47 -36.93
C SER A 530 46.32 -24.96 -36.88
N PRO A 531 46.78 -24.21 -35.86
CA PRO A 531 46.54 -22.76 -35.77
C PRO A 531 47.16 -21.98 -36.94
N ASP A 532 48.20 -22.54 -37.57
CA ASP A 532 48.83 -22.01 -38.79
C ASP A 532 48.17 -22.46 -40.10
N LEU A 533 47.02 -23.14 -40.00
CA LEU A 533 46.22 -23.68 -41.10
C LEU A 533 46.88 -24.83 -41.88
N THR A 534 47.88 -25.47 -41.28
CA THR A 534 48.50 -26.69 -41.81
C THR A 534 47.53 -27.86 -41.65
N LEU A 535 47.36 -28.68 -42.69
CA LEU A 535 46.52 -29.88 -42.61
C LEU A 535 47.15 -30.87 -41.64
N LEU A 536 46.45 -31.18 -40.55
CA LEU A 536 46.82 -32.25 -39.64
C LEU A 536 46.17 -33.56 -40.06
N TRP A 537 44.90 -33.49 -40.49
CA TRP A 537 44.11 -34.65 -40.86
C TRP A 537 42.96 -34.28 -41.81
N GLU A 538 42.58 -35.19 -42.70
CA GLU A 538 41.37 -35.07 -43.54
C GLU A 538 40.55 -36.36 -43.54
N PHE A 539 39.24 -36.22 -43.69
CA PHE A 539 38.31 -37.33 -43.81
C PHE A 539 37.19 -37.03 -44.81
N PRO A 540 37.24 -37.64 -46.00
CA PRO A 540 36.12 -37.58 -46.95
C PRO A 540 35.02 -38.56 -46.52
N TYR A 541 33.75 -38.14 -46.63
CA TYR A 541 32.59 -39.00 -46.42
C TYR A 541 31.41 -38.59 -47.30
N GLN A 542 30.57 -39.57 -47.62
CA GLN A 542 29.32 -39.36 -48.34
C GLN A 542 28.16 -39.50 -47.35
N SER A 543 27.34 -38.45 -47.22
CA SER A 543 26.12 -38.50 -46.42
C SER A 543 24.92 -38.39 -47.34
N SER A 544 23.99 -39.35 -47.25
CA SER A 544 22.68 -39.28 -47.91
C SER A 544 21.72 -38.30 -47.21
N SER A 545 22.17 -37.62 -46.15
CA SER A 545 21.35 -36.70 -45.38
C SER A 545 22.03 -35.33 -45.25
N THR A 546 21.33 -34.30 -45.72
CA THR A 546 21.61 -32.89 -45.39
C THR A 546 21.21 -32.66 -43.93
N LEU A 547 21.97 -33.20 -42.98
CA LEU A 547 21.65 -33.17 -41.55
C LEU A 547 22.03 -31.82 -40.93
N SER A 548 21.02 -30.98 -40.75
CA SER A 548 21.14 -29.60 -40.27
C SER A 548 21.33 -29.44 -38.75
N ASN A 549 21.78 -30.44 -37.98
CA ASN A 549 21.85 -30.31 -36.53
C ASN A 549 23.02 -31.06 -35.86
N ALA A 550 23.80 -30.28 -35.12
CA ALA A 550 25.10 -30.54 -34.49
C ALA A 550 25.26 -31.75 -33.53
N LYS A 551 24.25 -32.62 -33.35
CA LYS A 551 24.37 -33.77 -32.43
C LYS A 551 25.18 -34.94 -32.98
N VAL A 552 25.35 -35.01 -34.30
CA VAL A 552 26.12 -36.08 -34.96
C VAL A 552 27.60 -35.70 -35.10
N GLU A 553 27.95 -34.42 -35.19
CA GLU A 553 29.33 -33.96 -35.42
C GLU A 553 30.26 -34.14 -34.21
N ALA A 554 29.75 -34.06 -32.97
CA ALA A 554 30.50 -34.50 -31.80
C ALA A 554 30.49 -36.04 -31.67
N GLY A 555 29.38 -36.69 -32.04
CA GLY A 555 29.23 -38.15 -31.97
C GLY A 555 30.13 -38.93 -32.94
N ILE A 556 30.51 -38.35 -34.09
CA ILE A 556 31.42 -38.98 -35.07
C ILE A 556 32.84 -39.13 -34.49
N PHE A 557 33.30 -38.23 -33.61
CA PHE A 557 34.58 -38.39 -32.92
C PHE A 557 34.59 -39.55 -31.90
N PHE A 558 33.43 -39.91 -31.34
CA PHE A 558 33.34 -40.93 -30.29
C PHE A 558 32.97 -42.33 -30.80
N LEU A 559 32.46 -42.49 -32.03
CA LEU A 559 31.75 -43.73 -32.40
C LEU A 559 32.33 -44.58 -33.53
N TYR A 560 33.31 -44.13 -34.33
CA TYR A 560 33.84 -44.96 -35.42
C TYR A 560 35.36 -44.96 -35.51
N ASP A 561 35.99 -45.57 -34.51
CA ASP A 561 37.23 -46.30 -34.70
C ASP A 561 37.09 -47.60 -33.90
N GLN A 562 36.81 -48.72 -34.57
CA GLN A 562 36.73 -50.03 -33.91
C GLN A 562 38.07 -50.45 -33.27
N ASP A 563 39.17 -49.78 -33.62
CA ASP A 563 40.53 -50.09 -33.16
C ASP A 563 41.19 -48.94 -32.35
N GLY A 564 40.52 -47.80 -32.15
CA GLY A 564 40.99 -46.67 -31.33
C GLY A 564 42.31 -46.00 -31.77
N GLN A 565 42.80 -46.23 -32.99
CA GLN A 565 44.03 -45.66 -33.52
C GLN A 565 44.02 -44.14 -33.67
N VAL A 566 42.90 -43.51 -34.01
CA VAL A 566 42.82 -42.04 -34.14
C VAL A 566 42.92 -41.37 -32.77
N LEU A 567 42.20 -41.91 -31.78
CA LEU A 567 42.28 -41.49 -30.38
C LEU A 567 43.68 -41.71 -29.80
N ASN A 568 44.33 -42.83 -30.14
CA ASN A 568 45.71 -43.11 -29.72
C ASN A 568 46.73 -42.19 -30.40
N THR A 569 46.52 -41.81 -31.65
CA THR A 569 47.41 -40.88 -32.37
C THR A 569 47.28 -39.48 -31.78
N LEU A 570 46.07 -38.98 -31.55
CA LEU A 570 45.81 -37.68 -30.91
C LEU A 570 46.23 -37.65 -29.43
N ASN A 571 46.06 -38.74 -28.68
CA ASN A 571 46.59 -38.90 -27.31
C ASN A 571 48.13 -38.97 -27.30
N SER A 572 48.76 -39.67 -28.26
CA SER A 572 50.22 -39.81 -28.33
C SER A 572 50.94 -38.51 -28.67
N GLN A 573 50.26 -37.58 -29.36
CA GLN A 573 50.73 -36.23 -29.64
C GLN A 573 50.39 -35.23 -28.52
N GLY A 574 49.69 -35.69 -27.46
CA GLY A 574 49.32 -34.88 -26.29
C GLY A 574 48.19 -33.87 -26.55
N GLU A 575 47.44 -34.05 -27.64
CA GLU A 575 46.44 -33.08 -28.12
C GLU A 575 45.02 -33.33 -27.61
N ILE A 576 44.79 -34.31 -26.73
CA ILE A 576 43.52 -34.53 -26.02
C ILE A 576 43.78 -34.59 -24.52
N ILE A 577 43.11 -33.73 -23.74
CA ILE A 577 43.04 -33.83 -22.28
C ILE A 577 41.56 -34.00 -21.88
N GLY A 578 41.18 -35.23 -21.54
CA GLY A 578 39.97 -35.55 -20.77
C GLY A 578 38.85 -36.26 -21.54
N ASN A 579 38.19 -37.18 -20.82
CA ASN A 579 37.11 -38.09 -21.23
C ASN A 579 35.96 -37.46 -22.02
#